data_AF-A0A3M0ZE58-F1
#
_entry.id   AF-A0A3M0ZE58-F1
#
_cell.length_a   1.000
_cell.length_b   1.000
_cell.length_c   1.000
_cell.angle_alpha   90.00
_cell.angle_beta   90.00
_cell.angle_gamma   90.00
#
_symmetry.space_group_name_H-M   'P 1'
#
loop_
_entity.id
_entity.type
_entity.pdbx_description
1 polymer ?
#
loop_
_entity_poly.entity_id
_entity_poly.type
_entity_poly.pdbx_seq_one_letter_code
_entity_poly.pdbx_strand_id
1 'polypeptide(L)'
;PGDSLWRIAARPEIYADARRWPLLFKANRERIRDADLIHPGLVLQVWRHPPEEEVRAALLFERLREGWRLGVVEPIDRAYLRGEFLQRVRRLGGRPLRERPPRAWRQVAGRR
;
A
#
# COMPACT_ATOMS: atom_id res chain seq x y z
N PRO A 1 11.44 -0.96 -17.88
CA PRO A 1 10.31 -0.91 -16.92
C PRO A 1 10.55 -1.88 -15.76
N GLY A 2 10.58 -1.41 -14.50
CA GLY A 2 10.75 -2.26 -13.32
C GLY A 2 9.41 -2.69 -12.69
N ASP A 3 9.38 -3.78 -11.94
CA ASP A 3 8.21 -4.25 -11.19
C ASP A 3 7.94 -3.38 -9.94
N SER A 4 6.68 -3.36 -9.49
CA SER A 4 6.27 -2.75 -8.21
C SER A 4 5.34 -3.71 -7.46
N LEU A 5 5.22 -3.58 -6.14
CA LEU A 5 4.30 -4.42 -5.35
C LEU A 5 2.85 -4.33 -5.87
N TRP A 6 2.45 -3.16 -6.37
CA TRP A 6 1.16 -2.91 -7.00
C TRP A 6 0.95 -3.78 -8.24
N ARG A 7 1.92 -3.79 -9.16
CA ARG A 7 1.85 -4.63 -10.37
C ARG A 7 1.92 -6.11 -10.07
N ILE A 8 2.70 -6.51 -9.05
CA ILE A 8 2.79 -7.91 -8.63
C ILE A 8 1.47 -8.38 -8.03
N ALA A 9 0.84 -7.57 -7.16
CA ALA A 9 -0.47 -7.89 -6.58
C ALA A 9 -1.60 -7.96 -7.64
N ALA A 10 -1.51 -7.16 -8.70
CA ALA A 10 -2.47 -7.17 -9.79
C ALA A 10 -2.48 -8.48 -10.60
N ARG A 11 -1.41 -9.28 -10.51
CA ARG A 11 -1.30 -10.53 -11.27
C ARG A 11 -2.38 -11.53 -10.83
N PRO A 12 -3.08 -12.18 -11.77
CA PRO A 12 -4.15 -13.15 -11.46
C PRO A 12 -3.72 -14.27 -10.51
N GLU A 13 -2.48 -14.73 -10.65
CA GLU A 13 -1.89 -15.81 -9.86
C GLU A 13 -1.50 -15.40 -8.42
N ILE A 14 -1.52 -14.11 -8.11
CA ILE A 14 -1.19 -13.53 -6.81
C ILE A 14 -2.47 -13.15 -6.08
N TYR A 15 -3.09 -12.02 -6.45
CA TYR A 15 -4.32 -11.53 -5.82
C TYR A 15 -5.39 -11.07 -6.81
N ALA A 16 -5.05 -10.93 -8.09
CA ALA A 16 -5.92 -10.33 -9.11
C ALA A 16 -6.45 -8.92 -8.74
N ASP A 17 -5.81 -8.24 -7.78
CA ASP A 17 -6.24 -6.95 -7.25
C ASP A 17 -5.03 -6.15 -6.80
N ALA A 18 -4.70 -5.13 -7.58
CA ALA A 18 -3.52 -4.29 -7.35
C ALA A 18 -3.57 -3.58 -5.99
N ARG A 19 -4.77 -3.28 -5.47
CA ARG A 19 -4.98 -2.59 -4.19
C ARG A 19 -4.60 -3.46 -2.98
N ARG A 20 -4.39 -4.76 -3.19
CA ARG A 20 -3.97 -5.72 -2.17
C ARG A 20 -2.45 -5.82 -2.00
N TRP A 21 -1.68 -5.01 -2.72
CA TRP A 21 -0.23 -4.92 -2.54
C TRP A 21 0.25 -4.69 -1.09
N PRO A 22 -0.50 -4.02 -0.18
CA PRO A 22 -0.07 -3.88 1.21
C PRO A 22 0.05 -5.24 1.91
N LEU A 23 -0.72 -6.26 1.49
CA LEU A 23 -0.58 -7.62 2.02
C LEU A 23 0.78 -8.24 1.65
N LEU A 24 1.27 -8.01 0.42
CA LEU A 24 2.62 -8.42 0.03
C LEU A 24 3.66 -7.70 0.88
N PHE A 25 3.48 -6.39 1.10
CA PHE A 25 4.39 -5.62 1.94
C PHE A 25 4.43 -6.14 3.38
N LYS A 26 3.26 -6.38 3.97
CA LYS A 26 3.16 -6.89 5.35
C LYS A 26 3.75 -8.28 5.50
N ALA A 27 3.46 -9.18 4.56
CA ALA A 27 4.00 -10.54 4.56
C ALA A 27 5.53 -10.59 4.39
N ASN A 28 6.13 -9.55 3.80
CA ASN A 28 7.56 -9.48 3.50
C ASN A 28 8.27 -8.36 4.25
N ARG A 29 7.68 -7.84 5.34
CA ARG A 29 8.20 -6.69 6.11
C ARG A 29 9.62 -6.86 6.63
N GLU A 30 10.09 -8.11 6.79
CA GLU A 30 11.46 -8.41 7.22
C GLU A 30 12.47 -8.20 6.09
N ARG A 31 12.02 -8.34 4.84
CA ARG A 31 12.83 -8.24 3.61
C ARG A 31 12.64 -6.91 2.89
N ILE A 32 11.46 -6.30 3.03
CA ILE A 32 11.09 -5.05 2.41
C ILE A 32 11.02 -3.99 3.51
N ARG A 33 11.97 -3.06 3.47
CA ARG A 33 11.98 -1.90 4.38
C ARG A 33 11.09 -0.78 3.87
N ASP A 34 11.03 -0.63 2.55
CA ASP A 34 10.25 0.39 1.86
C ASP A 34 9.51 -0.26 0.69
N ALA A 35 8.19 -0.11 0.66
CA ALA A 35 7.31 -0.67 -0.35
C ALA A 35 7.62 -0.17 -1.78
N ASP A 36 8.23 1.01 -1.90
CA ASP A 36 8.59 1.63 -3.17
C ASP A 36 9.99 1.20 -3.64
N LEU A 37 10.77 0.57 -2.76
CA LEU A 37 12.13 0.10 -3.03
C LEU A 37 12.19 -1.43 -3.06
N ILE A 38 11.61 -2.02 -4.10
CA ILE A 38 11.83 -3.43 -4.43
C ILE A 38 12.86 -3.58 -5.56
N HIS A 39 13.62 -4.67 -5.51
CA HIS A 39 14.69 -4.94 -6.47
C HIS A 39 14.47 -6.28 -7.18
N PRO A 40 14.94 -6.42 -8.44
CA PRO A 40 14.94 -7.72 -9.13
C PRO A 40 15.62 -8.82 -8.29
N GLY A 41 15.10 -10.05 -8.36
CA GLY A 41 15.59 -11.19 -7.58
C GLY A 41 15.03 -11.29 -6.15
N LEU A 42 14.22 -10.33 -5.71
CA LEU A 42 13.50 -10.42 -4.44
C LEU A 42 12.42 -11.50 -4.51
N VAL A 43 12.60 -12.58 -3.73
CA VAL A 43 11.58 -13.62 -3.56
C VAL A 43 10.55 -13.17 -2.53
N LEU A 44 9.29 -13.00 -2.98
CA LEU A 44 8.17 -12.56 -2.15
C LEU A 44 7.33 -13.74 -1.67
N GLN A 45 6.99 -13.73 -0.39
CA GLN A 45 5.95 -14.58 0.17
C GLN A 45 4.57 -14.00 -0.17
N VAL A 46 3.66 -14.86 -0.63
CA VAL A 46 2.28 -14.49 -0.96
C VAL A 46 1.37 -15.09 0.09
N TRP A 47 0.70 -14.23 0.85
CA TRP A 47 -0.30 -14.68 1.82
C TRP A 47 -1.60 -15.03 1.08
N ARG A 48 -1.82 -16.32 0.79
CA ARG A 48 -2.96 -16.82 -0.02
C ARG A 48 -4.32 -16.61 0.65
N HIS A 49 -4.39 -16.77 1.97
CA HIS A 49 -5.62 -16.67 2.77
C HIS A 49 -5.45 -15.67 3.93
N PRO A 50 -5.37 -14.36 3.63
CA PRO A 50 -5.34 -13.33 4.65
C PRO A 50 -6.72 -13.27 5.35
N PRO A 51 -6.75 -13.01 6.67
CA PRO A 51 -8.01 -12.75 7.36
C PRO A 51 -8.66 -11.49 6.79
N GLU A 52 -9.99 -11.45 6.83
CA GLU A 52 -10.80 -10.35 6.26
C GLU A 52 -10.40 -8.98 6.81
N GLU A 53 -9.99 -8.91 8.08
CA GLU A 53 -9.52 -7.68 8.71
C GLU A 53 -8.27 -7.12 8.02
N GLU A 54 -7.34 -7.98 7.60
CA GLU A 54 -6.12 -7.58 6.91
C GLU A 54 -6.40 -7.15 5.48
N VAL A 55 -7.33 -7.82 4.80
CA VAL A 55 -7.82 -7.39 3.48
C VAL A 55 -8.44 -6.01 3.58
N ARG A 56 -9.31 -5.79 4.57
CA ARG A 56 -9.92 -4.48 4.83
C ARG A 56 -8.87 -3.42 5.17
N ALA A 57 -7.88 -3.76 6.00
CA ALA A 57 -6.78 -2.87 6.34
C ALA A 57 -5.96 -2.49 5.10
N ALA A 58 -5.67 -3.44 4.22
CA ALA A 58 -4.93 -3.20 2.98
C ALA A 58 -5.69 -2.25 2.04
N LEU A 59 -6.99 -2.48 1.85
CA LEU A 59 -7.83 -1.62 1.00
C LEU A 59 -7.97 -0.21 1.56
N LEU A 60 -8.14 -0.08 2.89
CA LEU A 60 -8.19 1.23 3.55
C LEU A 60 -6.83 1.94 3.51
N PHE A 61 -5.75 1.20 3.65
CA PHE A 61 -4.39 1.71 3.58
C PHE A 61 -4.09 2.27 2.18
N GLU A 62 -4.44 1.53 1.12
CA GLU A 62 -4.26 2.01 -0.25
C GLU A 62 -5.03 3.30 -0.51
N ARG A 63 -6.32 3.33 -0.15
CA ARG A 63 -7.18 4.52 -0.28
C ARG A 63 -6.64 5.74 0.49
N LEU A 64 -6.06 5.51 1.67
CA LEU A 64 -5.54 6.59 2.52
C LEU A 64 -4.10 6.99 2.17
N ARG A 65 -3.36 6.14 1.46
CA ARG A 65 -2.00 6.39 0.95
C ARG A 65 -2.00 7.31 -0.28
N GLU A 66 -3.12 7.50 -0.98
CA GLU A 66 -3.21 8.28 -2.24
C GLU A 66 -2.74 9.76 -2.16
N GLY A 67 -2.28 10.25 -1.00
CA GLY A 67 -1.53 11.51 -0.87
C GLY A 67 -0.01 11.31 -0.97
N TRP A 68 0.53 10.99 -2.14
CA TRP A 68 1.98 10.76 -2.27
C TRP A 68 2.82 12.03 -2.05
N ARG A 69 3.84 11.95 -1.17
CA ARG A 69 5.20 12.47 -1.42
C ARG A 69 6.28 11.54 -0.85
N LEU A 70 7.11 11.06 -1.78
CA LEU A 70 8.52 10.65 -1.69
C LEU A 70 9.26 10.87 -0.35
N GLY A 71 9.78 9.78 0.21
CA GLY A 71 11.08 9.77 0.90
C GLY A 71 11.10 9.67 2.42
N VAL A 72 9.97 9.44 3.10
CA VAL A 72 9.94 9.19 4.55
C VAL A 72 8.98 8.05 4.83
N VAL A 73 9.42 7.01 5.56
CA VAL A 73 8.53 5.97 6.09
C VAL A 73 7.45 6.64 6.93
N GLU A 74 6.24 6.76 6.37
CA GLU A 74 5.18 7.52 7.00
C GLU A 74 4.69 6.81 8.28
N PRO A 75 4.18 7.56 9.28
CA PRO A 75 3.55 6.98 10.46
C PRO A 75 2.42 5.97 10.15
N ILE A 76 1.81 6.06 8.95
CA ILE A 76 0.73 5.20 8.49
C ILE A 76 1.23 3.80 8.10
N ASP A 77 2.38 3.70 7.43
CA ASP A 77 3.03 2.43 7.07
C ASP A 77 3.40 1.66 8.33
N ARG A 78 4.00 2.36 9.30
CA ARG A 78 4.37 1.76 10.57
C ARG A 78 3.14 1.27 11.34
N ALA A 79 2.05 2.03 11.32
CA ALA A 79 0.79 1.62 11.95
C ALA A 79 0.18 0.39 11.23
N TYR A 80 0.26 0.34 9.90
CA TYR A 80 -0.22 -0.80 9.11
C TYR A 80 0.58 -2.07 9.39
N LEU A 81 1.91 -1.96 9.39
CA LEU A 81 2.81 -3.07 9.72
C LEU A 81 2.62 -3.58 11.15
N ARG A 82 2.28 -2.70 12.11
CA ARG A 82 2.03 -3.08 13.51
C ARG A 82 0.60 -3.54 13.82
N GLY A 83 -0.31 -3.55 12.84
CA GLY A 83 -1.73 -3.89 13.08
C GLY A 83 -2.52 -2.82 13.84
N GLU A 84 -1.94 -1.64 14.05
CA GLU A 84 -2.57 -0.51 14.75
C GLU A 84 -3.42 0.35 13.80
N PHE A 85 -3.27 0.14 12.49
CA PHE A 85 -3.83 1.01 11.45
C PHE A 85 -5.34 1.19 11.56
N LEU A 86 -6.10 0.10 11.70
CA LEU A 86 -7.56 0.18 11.80
C LEU A 86 -8.01 0.90 13.06
N GLN A 87 -7.30 0.73 14.17
CA GLN A 87 -7.59 1.44 15.43
C GLN A 87 -7.34 2.95 15.28
N ARG A 88 -6.27 3.31 14.58
CA ARG A 88 -5.87 4.71 14.33
C ARG A 88 -6.83 5.42 13.37
N VAL A 89 -7.28 4.74 12.32
CA VAL A 89 -8.29 5.26 11.38
C VAL A 89 -9.64 5.50 12.08
N ARG A 90 -10.08 4.57 12.94
CA ARG A 90 -11.31 4.73 13.74
C ARG A 90 -11.22 5.94 14.68
N ARG A 91 -10.08 6.12 15.36
CA ARG A 91 -9.87 7.24 16.29
C ARG A 91 -9.87 8.61 15.60
N LEU A 92 -9.41 8.69 14.35
CA LEU A 92 -9.35 9.93 13.56
C LEU A 92 -10.63 10.24 12.75
N GLY A 93 -11.69 9.44 12.91
CA GLY A 93 -12.96 9.65 12.20
C GLY A 93 -12.83 9.60 10.68
N GLY A 94 -11.84 8.87 10.14
CA GLY A 94 -11.63 8.72 8.69
C GLY A 94 -11.14 9.96 7.95
N ARG A 95 -10.68 11.02 8.64
CA ARG A 95 -10.12 12.20 7.98
C ARG A 95 -8.61 12.06 7.77
N PRO A 96 -8.10 12.15 6.54
CA PRO A 96 -6.66 12.23 6.31
C PRO A 96 -6.11 13.51 6.97
N LEU A 97 -4.89 13.44 7.50
CA LEU A 97 -4.13 14.62 7.91
C LEU A 97 -4.01 15.53 6.66
N ARG A 98 -4.72 16.66 6.64
CA ARG A 98 -4.53 17.71 5.61
C ARG A 98 -3.03 18.06 5.59
N GLU A 99 -2.40 18.26 4.43
CA GLU A 99 -2.53 19.48 3.63
C GLU A 99 -2.32 19.29 2.11
N ARG A 100 -3.23 19.94 1.35
CA ARG A 100 -3.23 20.32 -0.08
C ARG A 100 -2.31 19.57 -1.09
N PRO A 101 -2.89 18.98 -2.16
CA PRO A 101 -2.11 18.57 -3.34
C PRO A 101 -1.77 19.78 -4.23
N PRO A 102 -0.52 19.92 -4.73
CA PRO A 102 -0.21 20.81 -5.85
C PRO A 102 -0.85 20.27 -7.15
N ARG A 103 -1.14 21.19 -8.08
CA ARG A 103 -1.91 21.08 -9.35
C ARG A 103 -1.44 20.03 -10.39
N ALA A 104 -0.62 19.04 -10.04
CA ALA A 104 0.12 18.22 -11.02
C ALA A 104 -0.61 16.98 -11.56
N TRP A 105 -1.81 16.63 -11.09
CA TRP A 105 -2.44 15.35 -11.47
C TRP A 105 -3.54 15.43 -12.54
N ARG A 106 -3.69 16.56 -13.24
CA ARG A 106 -4.59 16.62 -14.40
C ARG A 106 -4.11 15.82 -15.63
N GLN A 107 -2.89 15.30 -15.65
CA GLN A 107 -2.29 14.73 -16.87
C GLN A 107 -2.08 13.21 -16.90
N VAL A 108 -2.28 12.47 -15.80
CA VAL A 108 -2.03 11.01 -15.80
C VAL A 108 -3.32 10.17 -15.82
N ALA A 109 -4.48 10.79 -15.55
CA ALA A 109 -5.80 10.15 -15.67
C ALA A 109 -6.48 10.44 -17.04
N GLY A 110 -5.70 10.55 -18.11
CA GLY A 110 -6.23 10.85 -19.43
C GLY A 110 -5.25 10.54 -20.56
N ARG A 111 -5.22 9.28 -20.99
CA ARG A 111 -5.05 8.88 -22.40
C ARG A 111 -5.81 7.57 -22.65
N ARG A 112 -7.06 7.70 -23.08
CA ARG A 112 -7.39 7.25 -24.43
C ARG A 112 -7.36 8.47 -25.31
#